data_AF-A0A660XYS8-F1
#
_entry.id   AF-A0A660XYS8-F1
#
_cell.length_a   1.000
_cell.length_b   1.000
_cell.length_c   1.000
_cell.angle_alpha   90.00
_cell.angle_beta   90.00
_cell.angle_gamma   90.00
#
_symmetry.space_group_name_H-M   'P 1'
#
loop_
_entity.id
_entity.type
_entity.pdbx_description
1 polymer ?
#
loop_
_entity_poly.entity_id
_entity_poly.type
_entity_poly.pdbx_seq_one_letter_code
_entity_poly.pdbx_strand_id
1 'polypeptide(L)'
;MGVIIVGIAIVVGIQMFGQSAVEANKNAILQDALNVAAKAQQWYRKPTVLGGGGRSFSGFDLSDISMDSTTENGTIRISSVTSNSFRITVVGKEDGDGDGTPVTVQLTVYPDSTSNPTISD
;
A
#
# COMPACT_ATOMS: atom_id res chain seq x y z
N MET A 1 -2.13 44.28 -15.99
CA MET A 1 -1.13 43.20 -16.08
C MET A 1 -1.02 42.35 -14.80
N GLY A 2 -1.26 42.89 -13.59
CA GLY A 2 -1.11 42.11 -12.34
C GLY A 2 -2.19 41.04 -12.07
N VAL A 3 -3.45 41.29 -12.43
CA VAL A 3 -4.57 40.36 -12.16
C VAL A 3 -4.46 39.02 -12.91
N ILE A 4 -3.86 39.03 -14.11
CA ILE A 4 -3.71 37.83 -14.94
C ILE A 4 -2.68 36.88 -14.31
N ILE A 5 -1.62 37.41 -13.69
CA ILE A 5 -0.57 36.63 -13.05
C ILE A 5 -1.08 35.98 -11.76
N VAL A 6 -1.88 36.72 -10.97
CA VAL A 6 -2.49 36.18 -9.75
C VAL A 6 -3.52 35.09 -10.06
N GLY A 7 -4.29 35.25 -11.15
CA GLY A 7 -5.30 34.24 -11.55
C GLY A 7 -4.70 32.88 -11.89
N ILE A 8 -3.58 32.84 -12.62
CA ILE A 8 -2.90 31.58 -12.98
C ILE A 8 -2.21 30.96 -11.75
N ALA A 9 -1.64 31.78 -10.87
CA ALA A 9 -0.98 31.32 -9.65
C ALA A 9 -1.95 30.61 -8.68
N ILE A 10 -3.21 31.04 -8.60
CA ILE A 10 -4.23 30.39 -7.75
C ILE A 10 -4.57 29.00 -8.27
N VAL A 11 -4.76 28.85 -9.59
CA VAL A 11 -5.10 27.56 -10.20
C VAL A 11 -3.95 26.56 -10.04
N VAL A 12 -2.72 26.99 -10.29
CA VAL A 12 -1.53 26.14 -10.10
C VAL A 12 -1.33 25.81 -8.61
N GLY A 13 -1.56 26.78 -7.70
CA GLY A 13 -1.47 26.54 -6.26
C GLY A 13 -2.49 25.50 -5.77
N ILE A 14 -3.73 25.57 -6.24
CA ILE A 14 -4.78 24.59 -5.90
C ILE A 14 -4.41 23.20 -6.43
N GLN A 15 -3.88 23.10 -7.65
CA GLN A 15 -3.43 21.83 -8.23
C GLN A 15 -2.25 21.21 -7.44
N MET A 16 -1.29 22.03 -7.00
CA MET A 16 -0.16 21.57 -6.17
C MET A 16 -0.59 21.06 -4.79
N PHE A 17 -1.61 21.67 -4.18
CA PHE A 17 -2.15 21.18 -2.90
C PHE A 17 -2.82 19.81 -3.04
N GLY A 18 -3.55 19.58 -4.14
CA GLY A 18 -4.09 18.26 -4.45
C GLY A 18 -2.99 17.22 -4.64
N GLN A 19 -1.98 17.51 -5.45
CA GLN A 19 -0.86 16.59 -5.70
C GLN A 19 -0.06 16.26 -4.43
N SER A 20 0.15 17.22 -3.53
CA SER A 20 0.87 16.98 -2.27
C SER A 20 0.12 16.01 -1.34
N ALA A 21 -1.21 16.10 -1.29
CA ALA A 21 -2.04 15.18 -0.49
C ALA A 21 -2.02 13.76 -1.05
N VAL A 22 -2.09 13.64 -2.39
CA VAL A 22 -1.98 12.37 -3.11
C VAL A 22 -0.62 11.72 -2.88
N GLU A 23 0.46 12.50 -2.97
CA GLU A 23 1.82 11.98 -2.79
C GLU A 23 2.08 11.55 -1.34
N ALA A 24 1.55 12.29 -0.37
CA ALA A 24 1.57 11.89 1.04
C ALA A 24 0.80 10.58 1.27
N ASN A 25 -0.38 10.41 0.66
CA ASN A 25 -1.14 9.16 0.75
C ASN A 25 -0.40 8.00 0.07
N LYS A 26 0.15 8.20 -1.14
CA LYS A 26 1.02 7.25 -1.86
C LYS A 26 2.15 6.74 -0.98
N ASN A 27 2.83 7.62 -0.26
CA ASN A 27 3.91 7.25 0.65
C ASN A 27 3.41 6.50 1.90
N ALA A 28 2.26 6.91 2.46
CA ALA A 28 1.66 6.26 3.62
C ALA A 28 1.23 4.82 3.32
N ILE A 29 0.51 4.59 2.22
CA ILE A 29 0.08 3.23 1.80
C ILE A 29 1.26 2.33 1.41
N LEU A 30 2.33 2.91 0.86
CA LEU A 30 3.56 2.19 0.59
C LEU A 30 4.24 1.75 1.90
N GLN A 31 4.30 2.63 2.89
CA GLN A 31 4.84 2.31 4.21
C GLN A 31 4.02 1.22 4.91
N ASP A 32 2.69 1.25 4.79
CA ASP A 32 1.80 0.19 5.28
C ASP A 32 2.08 -1.15 4.58
N ALA A 33 2.21 -1.15 3.25
CA ALA A 33 2.54 -2.36 2.48
C ALA A 33 3.89 -2.97 2.90
N LEU A 34 4.90 -2.13 3.14
CA LEU A 34 6.22 -2.58 3.60
C LEU A 34 6.17 -3.13 5.03
N ASN A 35 5.38 -2.53 5.91
CA ASN A 35 5.18 -3.02 7.27
C ASN A 35 4.51 -4.40 7.28
N VAL A 36 3.45 -4.56 6.49
CA VAL A 36 2.79 -5.87 6.27
C VAL A 36 3.78 -6.89 5.71
N ALA A 37 4.57 -6.52 4.70
CA ALA A 37 5.58 -7.40 4.13
C ALA A 37 6.61 -7.87 5.17
N ALA A 38 7.12 -6.96 6.01
CA ALA A 38 8.08 -7.29 7.06
C ALA A 38 7.47 -8.24 8.10
N LYS A 39 6.23 -7.98 8.55
CA LYS A 39 5.52 -8.86 9.49
C LYS A 39 5.20 -10.23 8.88
N ALA A 40 4.82 -10.28 7.61
CA ALA A 40 4.56 -11.52 6.91
C ALA A 40 5.83 -12.39 6.79
N GLN A 41 6.98 -11.78 6.50
CA GLN A 41 8.26 -12.49 6.49
C GLN A 41 8.65 -13.01 7.88
N GLN A 42 8.34 -12.26 8.94
CA GLN A 42 8.49 -12.75 10.31
C GLN A 42 7.58 -13.95 10.59
N TRP A 43 6.31 -13.88 10.17
CA TRP A 43 5.35 -14.98 10.31
C TRP A 43 5.79 -16.23 9.54
N TYR A 44 6.29 -16.07 8.31
CA TYR A 44 6.81 -17.17 7.50
C TYR A 44 7.94 -17.94 8.21
N ARG A 45 8.85 -17.23 8.87
CA ARG A 45 9.98 -17.84 9.61
C ARG A 45 9.55 -18.47 10.93
N LYS A 46 8.40 -18.06 11.48
CA LYS A 46 7.88 -18.61 12.74
C LYS A 46 7.31 -20.02 12.49
N PRO A 47 7.63 -21.01 13.34
CA PRO A 47 7.12 -22.37 13.17
C PRO A 47 5.60 -22.44 13.44
N THR A 48 4.91 -23.36 12.77
CA THR A 48 3.44 -23.55 12.88
C THR A 48 2.97 -23.85 14.30
N VAL A 49 3.79 -24.52 15.11
CA VAL A 49 3.49 -24.80 16.53
C VAL A 49 3.35 -23.54 17.39
N LEU A 50 3.83 -22.38 16.92
CA LEU A 50 3.68 -21.08 17.57
C LEU A 50 2.71 -20.15 16.82
N GLY A 51 1.87 -20.69 15.93
CA GLY A 51 0.96 -19.91 15.09
C GLY A 51 1.68 -19.11 13.98
N GLY A 52 2.76 -19.67 13.44
CA GLY A 52 3.49 -19.12 12.29
C GLY A 52 3.24 -19.89 10.99
N GLY A 53 3.88 -19.45 9.90
CA GLY A 53 3.74 -20.05 8.57
C GLY A 53 4.53 -21.32 8.32
N GLY A 54 5.49 -21.65 9.20
CA GLY A 54 6.28 -22.88 9.08
C GLY A 54 7.03 -23.00 7.76
N ARG A 55 7.57 -21.87 7.26
CA ARG A 55 8.23 -21.75 5.94
C ARG A 55 7.26 -21.90 4.76
N SER A 56 6.01 -21.52 4.95
CA SER A 56 5.01 -21.41 3.89
C SER A 56 4.17 -20.15 4.11
N PHE A 57 3.81 -19.46 3.03
CA PHE A 57 2.77 -18.43 3.07
C PHE A 57 1.36 -19.02 2.88
N SER A 58 1.24 -20.34 2.69
CA SER A 58 -0.05 -21.01 2.48
C SER A 58 -1.01 -20.74 3.66
N GLY A 59 -2.12 -20.04 3.38
CA GLY A 59 -3.12 -19.67 4.39
C GLY A 59 -2.81 -18.40 5.17
N PHE A 60 -1.79 -17.63 4.76
CA PHE A 60 -1.48 -16.34 5.36
C PHE A 60 -2.64 -15.34 5.21
N ASP A 61 -3.11 -14.82 6.33
CA ASP A 61 -4.10 -13.75 6.39
C ASP A 61 -3.61 -12.54 7.20
N LEU A 62 -4.23 -11.38 7.00
CA LEU A 62 -3.93 -10.17 7.79
C LEU A 62 -4.20 -10.39 9.29
N SER A 63 -5.15 -11.26 9.63
CA SER A 63 -5.42 -11.61 11.02
C SER A 63 -4.23 -12.29 11.72
N ASP A 64 -3.39 -13.04 10.98
CA ASP A 64 -2.22 -13.73 11.55
C ASP A 64 -1.14 -12.76 12.03
N ILE A 65 -1.11 -11.54 11.48
CA ILE A 65 -0.19 -10.47 11.86
C ILE A 65 -0.85 -9.38 12.72
N SER A 66 -2.08 -9.63 13.19
CA SER A 66 -2.87 -8.68 13.97
C SER A 66 -2.95 -7.31 13.29
N MET A 67 -3.16 -7.30 11.97
CA MET A 67 -3.46 -6.07 11.22
C MET A 67 -4.88 -6.13 10.68
N ASP A 68 -5.55 -5.00 10.73
CA ASP A 68 -6.85 -4.84 10.09
C ASP A 68 -6.68 -4.69 8.58
N SER A 69 -7.66 -5.19 7.82
CA SER A 69 -7.74 -4.99 6.37
C SER A 69 -8.06 -3.54 5.98
N THR A 70 -8.43 -2.71 6.95
CA THR A 70 -8.74 -1.28 6.77
C THR A 70 -7.88 -0.46 7.71
N THR A 71 -6.98 0.32 7.13
CA THR A 71 -6.12 1.29 7.83
C THR A 71 -6.67 2.70 7.60
N GLU A 72 -6.20 3.68 8.38
CA GLU A 72 -6.55 5.10 8.20
C GLU A 72 -6.22 5.63 6.80
N ASN A 73 -5.20 5.05 6.16
CA ASN A 73 -4.70 5.47 4.84
C ASN A 73 -5.41 4.76 3.67
N GLY A 74 -6.02 3.59 3.90
CA GLY A 74 -6.52 2.72 2.82
C GLY A 74 -6.94 1.32 3.25
N THR A 75 -7.36 0.51 2.29
CA THR A 75 -7.75 -0.90 2.47
C THR A 75 -6.64 -1.83 1.97
N ILE A 76 -6.13 -2.70 2.84
CA ILE A 76 -5.15 -3.72 2.53
C ILE A 76 -5.88 -5.02 2.15
N ARG A 77 -5.49 -5.61 1.03
CA ARG A 77 -5.98 -6.90 0.53
C ARG A 77 -4.82 -7.82 0.20
N ILE A 78 -4.97 -9.08 0.56
CA ILE A 78 -4.03 -10.14 0.18
C ILE A 78 -4.65 -10.97 -0.95
N SER A 79 -3.87 -11.24 -1.97
CA SER A 79 -4.24 -12.02 -3.15
C SER A 79 -3.09 -12.94 -3.57
N SER A 80 -3.39 -13.96 -4.37
CA SER A 80 -2.38 -14.86 -4.96
C SER A 80 -1.45 -15.49 -3.92
N VAL A 81 -2.00 -15.95 -2.80
CA VAL A 81 -1.23 -16.61 -1.74
C VAL A 81 -0.77 -17.98 -2.23
N THR A 82 0.54 -18.19 -2.23
CA THR A 82 1.20 -19.46 -2.55
C THR A 82 2.12 -19.85 -1.41
N SER A 83 2.79 -21.00 -1.48
CA SER A 83 3.73 -21.40 -0.43
C SER A 83 4.96 -20.48 -0.34
N ASN A 84 5.35 -19.84 -1.45
CA ASN A 84 6.60 -19.07 -1.54
C ASN A 84 6.40 -17.57 -1.77
N SER A 85 5.18 -17.13 -2.10
CA SER A 85 4.90 -15.72 -2.27
C SER A 85 3.43 -15.40 -2.09
N PHE A 86 3.13 -14.15 -1.83
CA PHE A 86 1.77 -13.62 -1.86
C PHE A 86 1.79 -12.18 -2.35
N ARG A 87 0.67 -11.71 -2.88
CA ARG A 87 0.52 -10.33 -3.35
C ARG A 87 -0.28 -9.53 -2.34
N ILE A 88 0.29 -8.42 -1.89
CA ILE A 88 -0.38 -7.38 -1.13
C ILE A 88 -0.88 -6.32 -2.10
N THR A 89 -2.10 -5.87 -1.91
CA THR A 89 -2.70 -4.74 -2.63
C THR A 89 -3.25 -3.78 -1.59
N VAL A 90 -2.71 -2.57 -1.52
CA VAL A 90 -3.19 -1.50 -0.64
C VAL A 90 -3.88 -0.46 -1.51
N VAL A 91 -5.19 -0.33 -1.33
CA VAL A 91 -6.02 0.68 -2.01
C VAL A 91 -6.09 1.89 -1.10
N GLY A 92 -5.47 2.99 -1.49
CA GLY A 92 -5.50 4.26 -0.77
C GLY A 92 -6.88 4.90 -0.75
N LYS A 93 -7.00 5.97 0.02
CA LYS A 93 -8.23 6.76 0.12
C LYS A 93 -8.27 7.90 -0.89
N GLU A 94 -7.11 8.45 -1.24
CA GLU A 94 -7.01 9.57 -2.16
C GLU A 94 -6.95 9.04 -3.60
N ASP A 95 -7.65 9.74 -4.49
CA ASP A 95 -7.61 9.59 -5.94
C ASP A 95 -6.54 10.57 -6.46
N GLY A 96 -5.51 10.03 -7.11
CA GLY A 96 -4.31 10.78 -7.45
C GLY A 96 -4.39 11.58 -8.74
N ASP A 97 -5.25 11.17 -9.66
CA ASP A 97 -5.42 11.78 -10.98
C ASP A 97 -6.77 12.50 -11.14
N GLY A 98 -7.68 12.32 -10.17
CA GLY A 98 -9.01 12.93 -10.17
C GLY A 98 -9.97 12.25 -11.15
N ASP A 99 -9.70 11.02 -11.55
CA ASP A 99 -10.53 10.24 -12.48
C ASP A 99 -11.67 9.46 -11.80
N GLY A 100 -11.68 9.43 -10.47
CA GLY A 100 -12.61 8.67 -9.62
C GLY A 100 -12.04 7.34 -9.11
N THR A 101 -10.78 6.99 -9.40
CA THR A 101 -10.13 5.76 -8.93
C THR A 101 -9.06 6.04 -7.88
N PRO A 102 -9.15 5.37 -6.71
CA PRO A 102 -8.17 5.57 -5.65
C PRO A 102 -6.82 4.96 -5.99
N VAL A 103 -5.75 5.66 -5.61
CA VAL A 103 -4.37 5.19 -5.74
C VAL A 103 -4.23 3.79 -5.14
N THR A 104 -3.71 2.85 -5.91
CA THR A 104 -3.51 1.47 -5.46
C THR A 104 -2.04 1.07 -5.56
N VAL A 105 -1.47 0.56 -4.47
CA VAL A 105 -0.11 0.02 -4.42
C VAL A 105 -0.16 -1.50 -4.33
N GLN A 106 0.50 -2.17 -5.27
CA GLN A 106 0.65 -3.61 -5.30
C GLN A 106 2.08 -4.02 -5.02
N LEU A 107 2.27 -4.96 -4.09
CA LEU A 107 3.57 -5.48 -3.70
C LEU A 107 3.51 -7.01 -3.60
N THR A 108 4.35 -7.70 -4.36
CA THR A 108 4.52 -9.16 -4.17
C THR A 108 5.60 -9.41 -3.14
N VAL A 109 5.30 -10.15 -2.09
CA VAL A 109 6.23 -10.48 -1.00
C VAL A 109 6.70 -11.92 -1.15
N TYR A 110 8.01 -12.10 -1.06
CA TYR A 110 8.73 -13.37 -1.02
C TYR A 110 9.33 -13.58 0.38
N PRO A 111 9.85 -14.77 0.71
CA PRO A 111 10.35 -15.09 2.05
C PRO A 111 11.59 -14.28 2.44
N ASP A 112 12.38 -13.94 1.43
CA ASP A 112 13.69 -13.28 1.51
C ASP A 112 13.71 -11.92 0.82
N SER A 113 12.68 -11.58 0.04
CA SER A 113 12.66 -10.40 -0.82
C SER A 113 11.23 -9.87 -1.05
N THR A 114 11.11 -8.69 -1.63
CA THR A 114 9.83 -8.13 -2.10
C THR A 114 10.02 -7.66 -3.54
N SER A 115 9.02 -7.84 -4.39
CA SER A 115 9.02 -7.29 -5.75
C SER A 115 8.94 -5.77 -5.72
N ASN A 116 9.18 -5.10 -6.85
CA ASN A 116 9.02 -3.67 -6.94
C ASN A 116 7.54 -3.30 -6.74
N PRO A 117 7.23 -2.35 -5.83
CA PRO A 117 5.86 -1.88 -5.66
C PRO A 117 5.38 -1.27 -6.98
N THR A 118 4.24 -1.76 -7.48
CA THR A 118 3.58 -1.21 -8.66
C THR A 118 2.48 -0.29 -8.16
N ILE A 119 2.56 0.99 -8.52
CA ILE A 119 1.55 2.00 -8.17
C ILE A 119 0.66 2.18 -9.38
N SER A 120 -0.64 1.93 -9.22
CA SER A 120 -1.68 2.31 -10.17
C SER A 120 -2.39 3.52 -9.60
N ASP A 121 -2.41 4.61 -10.35
CA ASP A 121 -3.51 5.58 -10.33
C ASP A 121 -4.54 4.97 -11.29
#